data_AF-A0A397VFC6-F1
#
_entry.id   AF-A0A397VFC6-F1
#
_cell.length_a   1.000
_cell.length_b   1.000
_cell.length_c   1.000
_cell.angle_alpha   90.00
_cell.angle_beta   90.00
_cell.angle_gamma   90.00
#
_symmetry.space_group_name_H-M   'P 1'
#
loop_
_entity.id
_entity.type
_entity.pdbx_description
1 polymer ?
#
loop_
_entity_poly.entity_id
_entity_poly.type
_entity_poly.pdbx_seq_one_letter_code
_entity_poly.pdbx_strand_id
1 'polypeptide(L)'
;MSFNCGDCNGKTLPNVQVSTTGTLLMVSNIQTNMDIATPDHSIISKSIVDQLTIFFSRKNFQHYVECMGRSVEFILPTVDYVLNIGGGKKKPPTSFILFRKIIQDCVSSLGLRIPRDKLSKHIQQIWLDLKKKIPQLAKHLKNVTSKALRSYNNSNRKFLHQTYPKSRSSTKNTINVNHSNADSREVNNLLQDLFPAIL
;
A
#
# COMPACT_ATOMS: atom_id res chain seq x y z
N MET A 1 -8.65 48.21 36.93
CA MET A 1 -8.03 48.02 38.25
C MET A 1 -9.10 47.43 39.17
N SER A 2 -8.80 46.26 39.75
CA SER A 2 -9.16 45.73 41.09
C SER A 2 -10.57 45.94 41.66
N PHE A 3 -11.35 44.86 41.89
CA PHE A 3 -11.58 44.14 43.18
C PHE A 3 -12.45 44.97 44.18
N ASN A 4 -13.39 44.47 44.99
CA ASN A 4 -13.73 43.13 45.46
C ASN A 4 -15.06 43.17 46.27
N CYS A 5 -15.62 41.97 46.46
CA CYS A 5 -16.35 41.38 47.59
C CYS A 5 -17.32 42.17 48.50
N GLY A 6 -18.39 41.49 48.92
CA GLY A 6 -19.22 41.89 50.06
C GLY A 6 -20.31 40.87 50.37
N ASP A 7 -19.95 39.83 51.11
CA ASP A 7 -20.70 38.61 51.43
C ASP A 7 -21.85 38.74 52.47
N CYS A 8 -22.80 37.80 52.32
CA CYS A 8 -23.33 36.83 53.31
C CYS A 8 -24.51 37.10 54.30
N ASN A 9 -25.31 36.01 54.36
CA ASN A 9 -25.92 35.34 55.53
C ASN A 9 -27.39 35.62 55.94
N GLY A 10 -28.23 34.61 55.64
CA GLY A 10 -28.73 33.71 56.69
C GLY A 10 -30.21 33.84 57.08
N LYS A 11 -31.00 32.78 56.89
CA LYS A 11 -31.64 31.97 57.95
C LYS A 11 -32.70 31.01 57.41
N THR A 12 -32.89 29.96 58.19
CA THR A 12 -33.45 28.64 57.92
C THR A 12 -34.95 28.54 58.25
N LEU A 13 -35.71 27.79 57.43
CA LEU A 13 -36.88 26.90 57.66
C LEU A 13 -38.01 27.31 58.66
N PRO A 14 -39.29 27.01 58.31
CA PRO A 14 -39.79 25.68 58.69
C PRO A 14 -40.57 24.92 57.61
N ASN A 15 -40.56 23.61 57.85
CA ASN A 15 -41.17 22.49 57.18
C ASN A 15 -42.70 22.47 57.42
N VAL A 16 -43.51 22.38 56.36
CA VAL A 16 -44.93 21.97 56.45
C VAL A 16 -45.22 21.04 55.28
N GLN A 17 -45.56 19.79 55.61
CA GLN A 17 -46.08 18.80 54.68
C GLN A 17 -47.56 19.08 54.41
N VAL A 18 -47.98 19.10 53.14
CA VAL A 18 -49.33 18.68 52.74
C VAL A 18 -49.25 17.95 51.40
N SER A 19 -49.80 16.74 51.42
CA SER A 19 -49.99 15.84 50.28
C SER A 19 -51.16 16.32 49.42
N THR A 20 -50.99 16.41 48.10
CA THR A 20 -52.14 16.33 47.17
C THR A 20 -51.69 15.73 45.84
N THR A 21 -52.34 14.61 45.53
CA THR A 21 -52.36 13.85 44.29
C THR A 21 -52.63 14.73 43.08
N GLY A 22 -51.81 14.61 42.04
CA GLY A 22 -52.01 15.31 40.77
C GLY A 22 -51.06 14.79 39.70
N THR A 23 -51.48 13.74 39.01
CA THR A 23 -50.83 13.21 37.81
C THR A 23 -50.69 14.32 36.76
N LEU A 24 -49.46 14.76 36.49
CA LEU A 24 -49.15 15.66 35.38
C LEU A 24 -47.94 15.12 34.65
N LEU A 25 -48.17 14.82 33.37
CA LEU A 25 -47.29 14.16 32.44
C LEU A 25 -45.93 14.85 32.39
N MET A 26 -44.89 14.10 32.77
CA MET A 26 -43.51 14.42 32.42
C MET A 26 -43.40 14.35 30.90
N VAL A 27 -43.52 15.48 30.22
CA VAL A 27 -42.99 15.63 28.86
C VAL A 27 -41.48 15.67 29.04
N SER A 28 -40.86 14.48 29.00
CA SER A 28 -39.44 14.36 28.77
C SER A 28 -39.15 14.99 27.42
N ASN A 29 -38.64 16.23 27.45
CA ASN A 29 -37.89 16.78 26.34
C ASN A 29 -36.68 15.88 26.17
N ILE A 30 -36.83 14.84 25.35
CA ILE A 30 -35.71 14.12 24.77
C ILE A 30 -35.08 15.13 23.82
N GLN A 31 -34.18 15.95 24.35
CA GLN A 31 -33.17 16.61 23.55
C GLN A 31 -32.37 15.46 22.93
N THR A 32 -32.80 14.98 21.76
CA THR A 32 -31.97 14.14 20.92
C THR A 32 -30.82 15.04 20.49
N ASN A 33 -29.77 15.09 21.31
CA ASN A 33 -28.44 15.41 20.87
C ASN A 33 -28.13 14.37 19.79
N MET A 34 -28.50 14.69 18.55
CA MET A 34 -27.85 14.13 17.40
C MET A 34 -26.42 14.63 17.50
N ASP A 35 -25.58 13.89 18.22
CA ASP A 35 -24.15 13.96 18.04
C ASP A 35 -23.94 13.75 16.54
N ILE A 36 -23.73 14.86 15.84
CA ILE A 36 -23.27 14.87 14.47
C ILE A 36 -21.87 14.25 14.57
N ALA A 37 -21.81 12.94 14.42
CA ALA A 37 -20.58 12.19 14.39
C ALA A 37 -19.68 12.83 13.33
N THR A 38 -18.72 13.62 13.77
CA THR A 38 -17.73 14.22 12.90
C THR A 38 -17.04 13.06 12.18
N PRO A 39 -17.03 13.04 10.83
CA PRO A 39 -16.40 11.94 10.12
C PRO A 39 -14.93 11.88 10.53
N ASP A 40 -14.49 10.70 11.00
CA ASP A 40 -13.12 10.42 11.41
C ASP A 40 -12.18 10.66 10.23
N HIS A 41 -11.71 11.91 10.11
CA HIS A 41 -10.79 12.38 9.09
C HIS A 41 -9.42 12.53 9.74
N SER A 42 -8.48 11.68 9.33
CA SER A 42 -7.12 11.71 9.83
C SER A 42 -6.12 11.81 8.68
N ILE A 43 -5.22 12.80 8.76
CA ILE A 43 -4.12 12.96 7.81
C ILE A 43 -3.01 11.97 8.20
N ILE A 44 -2.74 11.01 7.32
CA ILE A 44 -1.72 9.98 7.54
C ILE A 44 -0.36 10.52 7.11
N SER A 45 -0.26 11.05 5.89
CA SER A 45 0.98 11.60 5.35
C SER A 45 0.70 12.90 4.62
N LYS A 46 1.71 13.77 4.62
CA LYS A 46 1.72 15.04 3.93
C LYS A 46 3.02 15.12 3.14
N SER A 47 2.91 15.47 1.86
CA SER A 47 4.06 15.73 1.02
C SER A 47 3.98 17.12 0.43
N ILE A 48 5.08 17.86 0.51
CA ILE A 48 5.20 19.24 0.01
C ILE A 48 6.37 19.28 -0.97
N VAL A 49 6.10 19.65 -2.22
CA VAL A 49 7.12 19.85 -3.27
C VAL A 49 6.70 21.07 -4.08
N ASP A 50 7.57 22.06 -4.20
CA ASP A 50 7.35 23.30 -4.96
C ASP A 50 5.98 23.95 -4.68
N GLN A 51 5.68 24.15 -3.39
CA GLN A 51 4.45 24.75 -2.87
C GLN A 51 3.16 23.93 -3.10
N LEU A 52 3.21 22.86 -3.88
CA LEU A 52 2.11 21.91 -3.98
C LEU A 52 2.13 20.98 -2.76
N THR A 53 0.96 20.84 -2.12
CA THR A 53 0.79 19.90 -1.01
C THR A 53 -0.18 18.80 -1.39
N ILE A 54 0.26 17.55 -1.27
CA ILE A 54 -0.58 16.36 -1.41
C ILE A 54 -0.69 15.70 -0.05
N PHE A 55 -1.92 15.41 0.35
CA PHE A 55 -2.21 14.66 1.57
C PHE A 55 -2.64 13.24 1.22
N PHE A 56 -2.20 12.30 2.04
CA PHE A 56 -2.77 10.97 2.10
C PHE A 56 -3.52 10.86 3.43
N SER A 57 -4.84 10.68 3.36
CA SER A 57 -5.72 10.73 4.53
C SER A 57 -6.52 9.44 4.66
N ARG A 58 -7.16 9.28 5.82
CA ARG A 58 -8.18 8.28 6.07
C ARG A 58 -9.48 9.00 6.43
N LYS A 59 -10.58 8.58 5.81
CA LYS A 59 -11.93 9.03 6.14
C LYS A 59 -12.87 7.83 6.12
N ASN A 60 -13.63 7.62 7.20
CA ASN A 60 -14.60 6.50 7.29
C ASN A 60 -13.98 5.14 6.91
N PHE A 61 -12.81 4.84 7.47
CA PHE A 61 -12.02 3.63 7.18
C PHE A 61 -11.42 3.50 5.76
N GLN A 62 -11.79 4.36 4.83
CA GLN A 62 -11.23 4.43 3.48
C GLN A 62 -10.03 5.38 3.40
N HIS A 63 -9.18 5.17 2.40
CA HIS A 63 -8.00 5.99 2.16
C HIS A 63 -8.24 6.96 1.01
N TYR A 64 -7.71 8.17 1.11
CA TYR A 64 -7.88 9.21 0.09
C TYR A 64 -6.57 9.91 -0.22
N VAL A 65 -6.45 10.38 -1.46
CA VAL A 65 -5.44 11.34 -1.90
C VAL A 65 -6.13 12.69 -2.03
N GLU A 66 -5.63 13.71 -1.34
CA GLU A 66 -6.24 15.04 -1.28
C GLU A 66 -5.27 16.13 -1.70
N CYS A 67 -5.78 17.14 -2.39
CA CYS A 67 -5.03 18.31 -2.80
C CYS A 67 -5.99 19.47 -3.09
N MET A 68 -5.67 20.68 -2.62
CA MET A 68 -6.46 21.90 -2.87
C MET A 68 -7.97 21.75 -2.56
N GLY A 69 -8.32 21.07 -1.47
CA GLY A 69 -9.71 20.83 -1.05
C GLY A 69 -10.47 19.76 -1.85
N ARG A 70 -9.84 19.13 -2.85
CA ARG A 70 -10.38 17.99 -3.58
C ARG A 70 -9.81 16.69 -3.03
N SER A 71 -10.61 15.62 -3.08
CA SER A 71 -10.20 14.28 -2.66
C SER A 71 -10.59 13.24 -3.69
N VAL A 72 -9.74 12.22 -3.83
CA VAL A 72 -10.00 11.03 -4.65
C VAL A 72 -9.71 9.80 -3.79
N GLU A 73 -10.60 8.81 -3.82
CA GLU A 73 -10.43 7.57 -3.09
C GLU A 73 -9.20 6.79 -3.61
N PHE A 74 -8.38 6.34 -2.68
CA PHE A 74 -7.29 5.40 -2.94
C PHE A 74 -7.84 3.97 -2.86
N ILE A 75 -8.17 3.41 -4.02
CA ILE A 75 -8.75 2.07 -4.11
C ILE A 75 -7.66 1.02 -3.88
N LEU A 76 -7.92 0.09 -2.95
CA LEU A 76 -7.01 -1.02 -2.70
C LEU A 76 -7.01 -2.00 -3.88
N PRO A 77 -5.83 -2.32 -4.44
CA PRO A 77 -5.76 -3.18 -5.60
C PRO A 77 -6.03 -4.64 -5.25
N THR A 78 -6.79 -5.34 -6.09
CA THR A 78 -6.97 -6.78 -6.02
C THR A 78 -5.84 -7.52 -6.76
N VAL A 79 -5.73 -8.83 -6.56
CA VAL A 79 -4.76 -9.67 -7.29
C VAL A 79 -5.02 -9.61 -8.80
N ASP A 80 -6.30 -9.67 -9.21
CA ASP A 80 -6.69 -9.61 -10.63
C ASP A 80 -6.37 -8.26 -11.25
N TYR A 81 -6.59 -7.16 -10.52
CA TYR A 81 -6.16 -5.84 -10.96
C TYR A 81 -4.66 -5.84 -11.27
N VAL A 82 -3.85 -6.37 -10.35
CA VAL A 82 -2.38 -6.39 -10.49
C VAL A 82 -1.92 -7.29 -11.65
N LEU A 83 -2.56 -8.45 -11.85
CA LEU A 83 -2.27 -9.34 -12.98
C LEU A 83 -2.59 -8.67 -14.33
N ASN A 84 -3.64 -7.87 -14.39
CA ASN A 84 -4.06 -7.18 -15.61
C ASN A 84 -3.22 -5.93 -15.92
N ILE A 85 -2.31 -5.50 -15.04
CA ILE A 85 -1.39 -4.39 -15.33
C ILE A 85 -0.48 -4.79 -16.50
N GLY A 86 -0.59 -4.05 -17.61
CA GLY A 86 0.14 -4.38 -18.85
C GLY A 86 -0.51 -5.51 -19.65
N GLY A 87 -1.81 -5.75 -19.46
CA GLY A 87 -2.61 -6.68 -20.25
C GLY A 87 -2.29 -8.16 -19.99
N GLY A 88 -1.84 -8.52 -18.79
CA GLY A 88 -1.53 -9.91 -18.42
C GLY A 88 -0.22 -10.46 -19.00
N LYS A 89 0.40 -9.75 -19.95
CA LYS A 89 1.62 -10.18 -20.64
C LYS A 89 2.91 -9.83 -19.90
N LYS A 90 2.84 -8.85 -19.00
CA LYS A 90 4.01 -8.34 -18.27
C LYS A 90 4.06 -8.92 -16.87
N LYS A 91 5.28 -9.09 -16.36
CA LYS A 91 5.52 -9.47 -14.97
C LYS A 91 4.83 -8.45 -14.03
N PRO A 92 4.12 -8.91 -12.99
CA PRO A 92 3.50 -8.03 -12.00
C PRO A 92 4.48 -7.02 -11.38
N PRO A 93 4.06 -5.77 -11.15
CA PRO A 93 4.91 -4.74 -10.54
C PRO A 93 5.25 -5.05 -9.08
N THR A 94 6.33 -4.45 -8.58
CA THR A 94 6.64 -4.45 -7.14
C THR A 94 5.61 -3.60 -6.37
N SER A 95 5.53 -3.78 -5.05
CA SER A 95 4.56 -3.05 -4.21
C SER A 95 4.70 -1.53 -4.31
N PHE A 96 5.92 -1.01 -4.40
CA PHE A 96 6.14 0.42 -4.59
C PHE A 96 5.69 0.90 -5.98
N ILE A 97 5.96 0.13 -7.04
CA ILE A 97 5.53 0.49 -8.39
C ILE A 97 4.00 0.43 -8.53
N LEU A 98 3.35 -0.56 -7.89
CA LEU A 98 1.90 -0.63 -7.79
C LEU A 98 1.33 0.59 -7.06
N PHE A 99 1.87 0.91 -5.88
CA PHE A 99 1.48 2.10 -5.12
C PHE A 99 1.63 3.38 -5.96
N ARG A 100 2.79 3.54 -6.61
CA ARG A 100 3.08 4.68 -7.49
C ARG A 100 2.02 4.82 -8.58
N LYS A 101 1.65 3.73 -9.26
CA LYS A 101 0.64 3.74 -10.32
C LYS A 101 -0.70 4.24 -9.80
N ILE A 102 -1.17 3.71 -8.65
CA ILE A 102 -2.46 4.11 -8.08
C ILE A 102 -2.45 5.59 -7.68
N ILE A 103 -1.37 6.09 -7.06
CA ILE A 103 -1.27 7.52 -6.74
C ILE A 103 -1.25 8.38 -8.01
N GLN A 104 -0.57 7.94 -9.07
CA GLN A 104 -0.60 8.65 -10.36
C GLN A 104 -2.02 8.73 -10.93
N ASP A 105 -2.78 7.65 -10.82
CA ASP A 105 -4.18 7.62 -11.25
C ASP A 105 -5.03 8.58 -10.38
N CYS A 106 -4.88 8.56 -9.05
CA CYS A 106 -5.56 9.50 -8.14
C CYS A 106 -5.23 10.98 -8.45
N VAL A 107 -3.94 11.29 -8.67
CA VAL A 107 -3.48 12.64 -9.02
C VAL A 107 -4.05 13.10 -10.37
N SER A 108 -4.12 12.18 -11.34
CA SER A 108 -4.73 12.46 -12.64
C SER A 108 -6.23 12.73 -12.49
N SER A 109 -6.94 11.96 -11.66
CA SER A 109 -8.36 12.15 -11.35
C SER A 109 -8.65 13.46 -10.60
N LEU A 110 -7.70 13.97 -9.81
CA LEU A 110 -7.79 15.30 -9.19
C LEU A 110 -7.66 16.45 -10.22
N GLY A 111 -7.29 16.13 -11.47
CA GLY A 111 -7.04 17.10 -12.54
C GLY A 111 -5.68 17.80 -12.41
N LEU A 112 -4.75 17.25 -11.64
CA LEU A 112 -3.45 17.87 -11.40
C LEU A 112 -2.45 17.50 -12.51
N ARG A 113 -1.88 18.51 -13.16
CA ARG A 113 -0.79 18.34 -14.14
C ARG A 113 0.57 18.55 -13.48
N ILE A 114 1.01 17.55 -12.72
CA ILE A 114 2.29 17.60 -12.00
C ILE A 114 3.42 17.03 -12.88
N PRO A 115 4.56 17.73 -13.02
CA PRO A 115 5.75 17.19 -13.67
C PRO A 115 6.18 15.84 -13.06
N ARG A 116 6.67 14.93 -13.91
CA ARG A 116 6.95 13.53 -13.52
C ARG A 116 7.97 13.43 -12.38
N ASP A 117 8.98 14.29 -12.37
CA ASP A 117 10.03 14.37 -11.36
C ASP A 117 9.45 14.81 -10.00
N LYS A 118 8.61 15.85 -9.98
CA LYS A 118 7.95 16.34 -8.76
C LYS A 118 6.95 15.32 -8.21
N LEU A 119 6.16 14.70 -9.09
CA LEU A 119 5.24 13.64 -8.71
C LEU A 119 5.98 12.42 -8.13
N SER A 120 7.15 12.09 -8.68
CA SER A 120 7.99 11.02 -8.13
C SER A 120 8.46 11.33 -6.71
N LYS A 121 8.85 12.59 -6.42
CA LYS A 121 9.22 13.04 -5.07
C LYS A 121 8.04 12.94 -4.10
N HIS A 122 6.85 13.39 -4.52
CA HIS A 122 5.64 13.28 -3.71
C HIS A 122 5.34 11.83 -3.33
N ILE A 123 5.30 10.95 -4.32
CA ILE A 123 5.00 9.52 -4.11
C ILE A 123 6.03 8.86 -3.19
N GLN A 124 7.31 9.20 -3.34
CA GLN A 124 8.36 8.67 -2.48
C GLN A 124 8.19 9.10 -1.02
N GLN A 125 7.93 10.38 -0.76
CA GLN A 125 7.69 10.89 0.60
C GLN A 125 6.48 10.19 1.24
N ILE A 126 5.34 10.15 0.53
CA ILE A 126 4.11 9.50 1.01
C ILE A 126 4.37 8.02 1.30
N TRP A 127 5.08 7.31 0.41
CA TRP A 127 5.38 5.89 0.60
C TRP A 127 6.24 5.63 1.84
N LEU A 128 7.24 6.47 2.11
CA LEU A 128 8.10 6.33 3.27
C LEU A 128 7.32 6.53 4.57
N ASP A 129 6.45 7.52 4.63
CA ASP A 129 5.58 7.77 5.78
C ASP A 129 4.54 6.67 5.96
N LEU A 130 3.90 6.23 4.88
CA LEU A 130 2.88 5.20 4.90
C LEU A 130 3.41 3.88 5.47
N LYS A 131 4.64 3.49 5.10
CA LYS A 131 5.28 2.30 5.67
C LYS A 131 5.46 2.38 7.20
N LYS A 132 5.69 3.57 7.73
CA LYS A 132 5.90 3.79 9.18
C LYS A 132 4.57 3.86 9.92
N LYS A 133 3.61 4.63 9.39
CA LYS A 133 2.36 4.96 10.08
C LYS A 133 1.27 3.91 9.87
N ILE A 134 1.23 3.26 8.71
CA ILE A 134 0.24 2.22 8.37
C ILE A 134 0.95 1.02 7.74
N PRO A 135 1.74 0.27 8.53
CA PRO A 135 2.48 -0.88 8.01
C PRO A 135 1.57 -1.97 7.42
N GLN A 136 0.32 -2.08 7.90
CA GLN A 136 -0.65 -3.04 7.39
C GLN A 136 -1.03 -2.79 5.93
N LEU A 137 -1.16 -1.51 5.53
CA LEU A 137 -1.45 -1.14 4.15
C LEU A 137 -0.27 -1.48 3.22
N ALA A 138 0.95 -1.15 3.64
CA ALA A 138 2.15 -1.53 2.91
C ALA A 138 2.30 -3.07 2.79
N LYS A 139 2.00 -3.80 3.88
CA LYS A 139 1.99 -5.27 3.90
C LYS A 139 0.93 -5.84 2.97
N HIS A 140 -0.27 -5.25 2.93
CA HIS A 140 -1.33 -5.63 2.01
C HIS A 140 -0.86 -5.52 0.55
N LEU A 141 -0.31 -4.36 0.16
CA LEU A 141 0.21 -4.16 -1.20
C LEU A 141 1.33 -5.15 -1.55
N LYS A 142 2.22 -5.45 -0.59
CA LYS A 142 3.26 -6.48 -0.75
C LYS A 142 2.65 -7.88 -0.93
N ASN A 143 1.61 -8.21 -0.18
CA ASN A 143 0.93 -9.50 -0.28
C ASN A 143 0.22 -9.67 -1.62
N VAL A 144 -0.52 -8.64 -2.07
CA VAL A 144 -1.23 -8.67 -3.36
C VAL A 144 -0.25 -8.84 -4.51
N THR A 145 0.83 -8.04 -4.54
CA THR A 145 1.87 -8.17 -5.58
C THR A 145 2.59 -9.52 -5.54
N SER A 146 2.85 -10.06 -4.35
CA SER A 146 3.46 -11.39 -4.20
C SER A 146 2.53 -12.51 -4.68
N LYS A 147 1.24 -12.44 -4.38
CA LYS A 147 0.24 -13.39 -4.87
C LYS A 147 0.10 -13.31 -6.39
N ALA A 148 -0.01 -12.10 -6.95
CA ALA A 148 -0.05 -11.90 -8.39
C ALA A 148 1.20 -12.46 -9.07
N LEU A 149 2.39 -12.23 -8.52
CA LEU A 149 3.64 -12.79 -9.05
C LEU A 149 3.65 -14.32 -9.04
N ARG A 150 3.15 -14.96 -7.98
CA ARG A 150 3.01 -16.42 -7.92
C ARG A 150 2.05 -16.94 -9.00
N SER A 151 0.89 -16.31 -9.14
CA SER A 151 -0.10 -16.68 -10.17
C SER A 151 0.44 -16.50 -11.59
N TYR A 152 1.15 -15.40 -11.85
CA TYR A 152 1.83 -15.15 -13.12
C TYR A 152 2.86 -16.24 -13.43
N ASN A 153 3.72 -16.57 -12.46
CA ASN A 153 4.72 -17.62 -12.64
C ASN A 153 4.09 -19.00 -12.85
N ASN A 154 3.02 -19.35 -12.13
CA ASN A 154 2.33 -20.63 -12.31
C ASN A 154 1.67 -20.76 -13.69
N SER A 155 1.13 -19.67 -14.20
CA SER A 155 0.51 -19.64 -15.54
C SER A 155 1.57 -19.75 -16.64
N ASN A 156 2.74 -19.13 -16.45
CA ASN A 156 3.85 -19.14 -17.42
C ASN A 156 4.77 -20.37 -17.30
N ARG A 157 4.70 -21.13 -16.22
CA ARG A 157 5.46 -22.38 -16.02
C ARG A 157 5.00 -23.54 -16.92
N LYS A 158 3.95 -23.36 -17.75
CA LYS A 158 3.35 -24.42 -18.56
C LYS A 158 4.11 -24.81 -19.84
N PHE A 159 5.26 -24.23 -20.15
CA PHE A 159 6.03 -24.62 -21.35
C PHE A 159 7.52 -24.78 -21.08
N LEU A 160 7.92 -26.04 -20.85
CA LEU A 160 9.16 -26.65 -21.33
C LEU A 160 9.08 -28.18 -21.09
N HIS A 161 7.98 -28.81 -21.50
CA HIS A 161 8.04 -30.24 -21.82
C HIS A 161 8.68 -30.35 -23.20
N GLN A 162 9.98 -30.04 -23.27
CA GLN A 162 10.78 -30.34 -24.44
C GLN A 162 10.88 -31.86 -24.45
N THR A 163 9.98 -32.51 -25.20
CA THR A 163 10.20 -33.88 -25.66
C THR A 163 11.42 -33.83 -26.55
N TYR A 164 12.60 -33.93 -25.95
CA TYR A 164 13.78 -34.32 -26.67
C TYR A 164 13.43 -35.65 -27.34
N PRO A 165 13.47 -35.76 -28.68
CA PRO A 165 13.45 -37.07 -29.28
C PRO A 165 14.64 -37.82 -28.67
N LYS A 166 14.37 -38.92 -27.94
CA LYS A 166 15.41 -39.84 -27.51
C LYS A 166 16.14 -40.26 -28.78
N SER A 167 17.29 -39.66 -29.02
CA SER A 167 18.20 -40.11 -30.05
C SER A 167 18.52 -41.57 -29.71
N ARG A 168 17.97 -42.48 -30.51
CA ARG A 168 18.46 -43.86 -30.56
C ARG A 168 19.85 -43.79 -31.20
N SER A 169 20.88 -43.45 -30.42
CA SER A 169 22.23 -43.90 -30.74
C SER A 169 22.23 -45.41 -30.43
N SER A 170 22.00 -46.24 -31.44
CA SER A 170 23.07 -46.86 -32.23
C SER A 170 24.11 -47.49 -31.31
N THR A 171 23.94 -48.80 -31.11
CA THR A 171 24.98 -49.79 -30.89
C THR A 171 26.35 -49.29 -31.35
N LYS A 172 27.33 -49.28 -30.45
CA LYS A 172 28.73 -49.59 -30.80
C LYS A 172 29.58 -49.83 -29.55
N ASN A 173 30.05 -51.07 -29.50
CA ASN A 173 31.41 -51.51 -29.18
C ASN A 173 31.98 -51.20 -27.80
N THR A 174 32.17 -52.28 -27.06
CA THR A 174 33.31 -52.53 -26.18
C THR A 174 34.58 -51.86 -26.71
N ILE A 175 35.05 -50.81 -26.04
CA ILE A 175 36.41 -50.31 -26.18
C ILE A 175 37.07 -50.40 -24.80
N ASN A 176 38.13 -51.20 -24.80
CA ASN A 176 38.98 -51.54 -23.69
C ASN A 176 39.62 -50.27 -23.11
N VAL A 177 39.58 -50.14 -21.78
CA VAL A 177 40.24 -49.04 -21.06
C VAL A 177 41.74 -49.20 -21.22
N ASN A 178 42.37 -48.28 -21.95
CA ASN A 178 43.81 -48.07 -21.85
C ASN A 178 44.10 -46.58 -21.66
N HIS A 179 44.85 -46.36 -20.60
CA HIS A 179 45.27 -45.10 -20.02
C HIS A 179 46.37 -44.49 -20.90
N SER A 180 46.13 -43.32 -21.47
CA SER A 180 47.20 -42.52 -22.09
C SER A 180 46.91 -41.04 -21.91
N ASN A 181 47.79 -40.39 -21.15
CA ASN A 181 47.90 -38.95 -20.94
C ASN A 181 47.75 -38.17 -22.25
N ALA A 182 46.70 -37.35 -22.36
CA ALA A 182 46.54 -36.38 -23.45
C ALA A 182 46.23 -35.00 -22.86
N ASP A 183 47.26 -34.16 -22.94
CA ASP A 183 47.30 -32.69 -23.01
C ASP A 183 46.30 -31.83 -22.23
N SER A 184 46.71 -31.46 -21.01
CA SER A 184 46.16 -30.37 -20.20
C SER A 184 46.34 -28.95 -20.82
N ARG A 185 46.91 -28.84 -22.02
CA ARG A 185 47.18 -27.55 -22.69
C ARG A 185 45.99 -27.06 -23.51
N GLU A 186 45.20 -27.96 -24.09
CA GLU A 186 44.04 -27.60 -24.92
C GLU A 186 42.89 -27.03 -24.08
N VAL A 187 42.68 -27.59 -22.88
CA VAL A 187 41.65 -27.11 -21.94
C VAL A 187 41.99 -25.73 -21.38
N ASN A 188 43.27 -25.43 -21.14
CA ASN A 188 43.71 -24.14 -20.62
C ASN A 188 43.60 -23.02 -21.66
N ASN A 189 43.85 -23.31 -22.95
CA ASN A 189 43.65 -22.34 -24.02
C ASN A 189 42.15 -22.00 -24.21
N LEU A 190 41.26 -22.99 -24.07
CA LEU A 190 39.82 -22.76 -24.17
C LEU A 190 39.27 -21.91 -23.01
N LEU A 191 39.88 -22.00 -21.83
CA LEU A 191 39.47 -21.24 -20.65
C LEU A 191 39.93 -19.78 -20.68
N GLN A 192 41.04 -19.45 -21.35
CA GLN A 192 41.50 -18.07 -21.53
C GLN A 192 40.65 -17.27 -22.54
N ASP A 193 40.12 -17.94 -23.57
CA ASP A 193 39.21 -17.30 -24.55
C ASP A 193 37.82 -17.00 -23.96
N LEU A 194 37.36 -17.79 -23.00
CA LEU A 194 36.04 -17.62 -22.37
C LEU A 194 36.03 -16.58 -21.23
N PHE A 195 37.19 -16.25 -20.66
CA PHE A 195 37.34 -15.24 -19.61
C PHE A 195 38.61 -14.41 -19.83
N PRO A 196 38.63 -13.47 -20.80
CA PRO A 196 39.69 -12.48 -20.86
C PRO A 196 39.60 -11.60 -19.61
N ALA A 197 40.50 -11.84 -18.66
CA ALA A 197 40.55 -11.11 -17.41
C ALA A 197 40.77 -9.62 -17.70
N ILE A 198 39.86 -8.78 -17.20
CA ILE A 198 40.06 -7.34 -17.08
C ILE A 198 41.18 -7.13 -16.06
N LEU A 199 42.37 -6.75 -16.52
CA LEU A 199 43.32 -5.84 -15.89
C LEU A 199 44.32 -5.34 -16.93
#